data_AF-A0A3Q7HCP0-F1
#
_entry.id   AF-A0A3Q7HCP0-F1
#
_cell.length_a   1.000
_cell.length_b   1.000
_cell.length_c   1.000
_cell.angle_alpha   90.00
_cell.angle_beta   90.00
_cell.angle_gamma   90.00
#
_symmetry.space_group_name_H-M   'P 1'
#
loop_
_entity.id
_entity.type
_entity.pdbx_description
1 polymer ?
#
loop_
_entity_poly.entity_id
_entity_poly.type
_entity_poly.pdbx_seq_one_letter_code
_entity_poly.pdbx_strand_id
1 'polypeptide(L)'
;MQKLKELGHAGTLAYNVMTTLYAKLGYLEKLQSLVLEMEDNGIFGDLVSYNILLNVYASIPNVSEMEKVLMKLEADPLLIDWSSYAIAAKGYLKAGNREKANESLTKCEHRLMGKREKLGIDMLITLYTSMGNKDDVHRIWNKYKQKVKRHNSSYHCMIRGLEKLDDLDGAEEIFAEWETNRVHFDIRIPNLLISAYCKKGHMEKAISIIEQLEESGKYANGSTWNRLALGYCVQNDMDKAVDTMKKAILASQPGWKPHFQSLAFCVKYLQSKGDTQGEEELKDLLRVRGLCSKEFERSLDKYIEIGYPKRMISA
;
A
#
# COMPACT_ATOMS: atom_id res chain seq x y z
N MET A 1 -17.04 8.07 -28.06
CA MET A 1 -16.06 7.72 -29.12
C MET A 1 -16.61 7.96 -30.52
N GLN A 2 -17.71 7.31 -30.92
CA GLN A 2 -18.30 7.47 -32.27
C GLN A 2 -18.53 8.94 -32.69
N LYS A 3 -19.17 9.74 -31.83
CA LYS A 3 -19.36 11.18 -32.08
C LYS A 3 -18.05 11.99 -32.21
N LEU A 4 -16.98 11.60 -31.52
CA LEU A 4 -15.68 12.27 -31.66
C LEU A 4 -15.02 11.93 -33.01
N LYS A 5 -15.25 10.72 -33.51
CA LYS A 5 -14.79 10.28 -34.84
C LYS A 5 -15.55 10.99 -35.94
N GLU A 6 -16.87 11.06 -35.85
CA GLU A 6 -17.74 11.79 -36.78
C GLU A 6 -17.35 13.26 -36.93
N LEU A 7 -16.88 13.87 -35.84
CA LEU A 7 -16.43 15.27 -35.81
C LEU A 7 -14.94 15.45 -36.15
N GLY A 8 -14.20 14.38 -36.48
CA GLY A 8 -12.76 14.47 -36.78
C GLY A 8 -11.89 14.83 -35.56
N HIS A 9 -12.39 14.70 -34.34
CA HIS A 9 -11.71 15.04 -33.09
C HIS A 9 -11.17 13.82 -32.33
N ALA A 10 -11.15 12.64 -32.97
CA ALA A 10 -10.61 11.42 -32.38
C ALA A 10 -9.08 11.35 -32.51
N GLY A 11 -8.35 12.19 -31.76
CA GLY A 11 -6.89 12.11 -31.64
C GLY A 11 -6.41 11.23 -30.48
N THR A 12 -5.09 11.10 -30.28
CA THR A 12 -4.44 10.26 -29.26
C THR A 12 -5.06 10.41 -27.85
N LEU A 13 -5.39 11.63 -27.43
CA LEU A 13 -6.02 11.88 -26.13
C LEU A 13 -7.39 11.21 -26.00
N ALA A 14 -8.22 11.24 -27.04
CA ALA A 14 -9.55 10.62 -27.03
C ALA A 14 -9.44 9.10 -26.89
N TYR A 15 -8.47 8.50 -27.60
CA TYR A 15 -8.14 7.09 -27.46
C TYR A 15 -7.61 6.75 -26.06
N ASN A 16 -6.75 7.58 -25.46
CA ASN A 16 -6.23 7.38 -24.10
C ASN A 16 -7.34 7.38 -23.04
N VAL A 17 -8.30 8.30 -23.14
CA VAL A 17 -9.45 8.37 -22.24
C VAL A 17 -10.33 7.13 -22.36
N MET A 18 -10.65 6.72 -23.58
CA MET A 18 -11.48 5.54 -23.83
C MET A 18 -10.78 4.25 -23.40
N THR A 19 -9.48 4.12 -23.66
CA THR A 19 -8.66 2.98 -23.22
C THR A 19 -8.63 2.89 -21.70
N THR A 20 -8.43 4.02 -21.01
CA THR A 20 -8.48 4.08 -19.54
C THR A 20 -9.86 3.68 -19.00
N LEU A 21 -10.94 4.09 -19.66
CA LEU A 21 -12.31 3.73 -19.27
C LEU A 21 -12.55 2.23 -19.45
N TYR A 22 -12.24 1.67 -20.61
CA TYR A 22 -12.42 0.23 -20.87
C TYR A 22 -11.54 -0.62 -19.96
N ALA A 23 -10.31 -0.19 -19.68
CA ALA A 23 -9.44 -0.82 -18.69
C ALA A 23 -10.08 -0.88 -17.30
N LYS A 24 -10.62 0.24 -16.80
CA LYS A 24 -11.29 0.32 -15.49
C LYS A 24 -12.55 -0.55 -15.41
N LEU A 25 -13.26 -0.71 -16.53
CA LEU A 25 -14.47 -1.53 -16.63
C LEU A 25 -14.17 -3.02 -16.95
N GLY A 26 -12.92 -3.39 -17.21
CA GLY A 26 -12.54 -4.75 -17.56
C GLY A 26 -12.94 -5.20 -18.97
N TYR A 27 -13.30 -4.27 -19.87
CA TYR A 27 -13.71 -4.58 -21.24
C TYR A 27 -12.50 -4.77 -22.17
N LEU A 28 -11.78 -5.88 -22.00
CA LEU A 28 -10.51 -6.14 -22.69
C LEU A 28 -10.64 -6.26 -24.21
N GLU A 29 -11.70 -6.90 -24.70
CA GLU A 29 -11.95 -7.02 -26.15
C GLU A 29 -12.18 -5.65 -26.80
N LYS A 30 -12.96 -4.79 -26.14
CA LYS A 30 -13.22 -3.41 -26.62
C LYS A 30 -11.95 -2.55 -26.55
N LEU A 31 -11.08 -2.81 -25.58
CA LEU A 31 -9.79 -2.14 -25.48
C LEU A 31 -8.88 -2.57 -26.64
N GLN A 32 -8.79 -3.88 -26.93
CA GLN A 32 -7.98 -4.40 -28.02
C GLN A 32 -8.46 -3.88 -29.38
N SER A 33 -9.78 -3.90 -29.64
CA SER A 33 -10.32 -3.38 -30.89
C SER A 33 -10.06 -1.89 -31.06
N LEU A 34 -10.14 -1.12 -29.96
CA LEU A 34 -9.86 0.32 -29.98
C LEU A 34 -8.38 0.62 -30.27
N VAL A 35 -7.45 -0.22 -29.80
CA VAL A 35 -6.01 -0.07 -30.07
C VAL A 35 -5.70 -0.39 -31.53
N LEU A 36 -6.23 -1.49 -32.06
CA LEU A 36 -6.08 -1.83 -33.47
C LEU A 36 -6.65 -0.73 -34.37
N GLU A 37 -7.83 -0.21 -34.04
CA GLU A 37 -8.42 0.90 -34.75
C GLU A 37 -7.56 2.18 -34.69
N MET A 38 -6.91 2.45 -33.57
CA MET A 38 -5.99 3.59 -33.45
C MET A 38 -4.81 3.44 -34.42
N GLU A 39 -4.25 2.23 -34.51
CA GLU A 39 -3.14 1.89 -35.40
C GLU A 39 -3.57 1.95 -36.88
N ASP A 40 -4.74 1.38 -37.23
CA ASP A 40 -5.29 1.38 -38.59
C ASP A 40 -5.59 2.80 -39.12
N ASN A 41 -5.96 3.71 -38.23
CA ASN A 41 -6.20 5.12 -38.56
C ASN A 41 -4.90 5.96 -38.61
N GLY A 42 -3.72 5.33 -38.46
CA GLY A 42 -2.42 6.02 -38.48
C GLY A 42 -2.19 6.94 -37.29
N ILE A 43 -2.90 6.74 -36.18
CA ILE A 43 -2.75 7.54 -34.96
C ILE A 43 -1.68 6.88 -34.09
N PHE A 44 -0.51 7.51 -34.03
CA PHE A 44 0.58 7.03 -33.19
C PHE A 44 0.28 7.33 -31.71
N GLY A 45 0.36 6.28 -30.88
CA GLY A 45 0.27 6.39 -29.43
C GLY A 45 1.46 7.13 -28.85
N ASP A 46 1.26 7.83 -27.75
CA ASP A 46 2.34 8.43 -26.96
C ASP A 46 2.76 7.52 -25.80
N LEU A 47 3.77 7.94 -25.03
CA LEU A 47 4.22 7.23 -23.81
C LEU A 47 3.04 6.94 -22.86
N VAL A 48 2.04 7.83 -22.78
CA VAL A 48 0.87 7.65 -21.91
C VAL A 48 -0.04 6.55 -22.47
N SER A 49 -0.31 6.55 -23.78
CA SER A 49 -1.08 5.52 -24.48
C SER A 49 -0.53 4.13 -24.18
N TYR A 50 0.77 3.94 -24.42
CA TYR A 50 1.39 2.64 -24.27
C TYR A 50 1.58 2.23 -22.81
N ASN A 51 1.83 3.16 -21.88
CA ASN A 51 1.86 2.83 -20.45
C ASN A 51 0.49 2.39 -19.91
N ILE A 52 -0.62 2.96 -20.43
CA ILE A 52 -1.96 2.47 -20.10
C ILE A 52 -2.11 1.01 -20.54
N LEU A 53 -1.75 0.70 -21.79
CA LEU A 53 -1.83 -0.66 -22.34
C LEU A 53 -0.93 -1.63 -21.57
N LEU A 54 0.32 -1.24 -21.32
CA LEU A 54 1.27 -2.04 -20.56
C LEU A 54 0.75 -2.32 -19.14
N ASN A 55 0.13 -1.33 -18.48
CA ASN A 55 -0.41 -1.52 -17.13
C ASN A 55 -1.68 -2.40 -17.10
N VAL A 56 -2.49 -2.36 -18.17
CA VAL A 56 -3.61 -3.30 -18.34
C VAL A 56 -3.10 -4.72 -18.45
N TYR A 57 -2.17 -4.97 -19.38
CA TYR A 57 -1.63 -6.31 -19.58
C TYR A 57 -0.80 -6.80 -18.38
N ALA A 58 -0.07 -5.92 -17.69
CA ALA A 58 0.61 -6.25 -16.43
C ALA A 58 -0.36 -6.52 -15.27
N SER A 59 -1.62 -6.08 -15.36
CA SER A 59 -2.63 -6.32 -14.33
C SER A 59 -3.32 -7.68 -14.46
N ILE A 60 -3.27 -8.27 -15.66
CA ILE A 60 -3.82 -9.58 -16.03
C ILE A 60 -2.62 -10.54 -16.14
N PRO A 61 -2.77 -11.85 -15.92
CA PRO A 61 -1.67 -12.81 -16.14
C PRO A 61 -1.40 -13.07 -17.63
N ASN A 62 -1.34 -12.03 -18.47
CA ASN A 62 -1.05 -12.12 -19.89
C ASN A 62 0.30 -11.47 -20.22
N VAL A 63 1.37 -12.23 -19.97
CA VAL A 63 2.76 -11.79 -20.20
C VAL A 63 3.05 -11.57 -21.70
N SER A 64 2.46 -12.38 -22.59
CA SER A 64 2.69 -12.27 -24.04
C SER A 64 2.28 -10.91 -24.60
N GLU A 65 1.07 -10.44 -24.30
CA GLU A 65 0.63 -9.12 -24.80
C GLU A 65 1.39 -7.97 -24.14
N MET A 66 1.74 -8.11 -22.86
CA MET A 66 2.59 -7.16 -22.17
C MET A 66 3.96 -7.02 -22.85
N GLU A 67 4.58 -8.14 -23.24
CA GLU A 67 5.87 -8.18 -23.94
C GLU A 67 5.81 -7.55 -25.32
N LYS A 68 4.73 -7.78 -26.09
CA LYS A 68 4.52 -7.11 -27.39
C LYS A 68 4.47 -5.60 -27.24
N VAL A 69 3.76 -5.09 -26.23
CA VAL A 69 3.70 -3.65 -25.95
C VAL A 69 5.08 -3.13 -25.52
N LEU A 70 5.79 -3.87 -24.66
CA LEU A 70 7.13 -3.48 -24.21
C LEU A 70 8.13 -3.44 -25.38
N MET A 71 8.09 -4.40 -26.30
CA MET A 71 8.92 -4.39 -27.52
C MET A 71 8.64 -3.16 -28.39
N LYS A 72 7.36 -2.79 -28.58
CA LYS A 72 7.00 -1.55 -29.29
C LYS A 72 7.57 -0.31 -28.60
N LEU A 73 7.53 -0.27 -27.27
CA LEU A 73 8.11 0.83 -26.48
C LEU A 73 9.64 0.87 -26.59
N GLU A 74 10.31 -0.28 -26.54
CA GLU A 74 11.77 -0.38 -26.63
C GLU A 74 12.31 -0.02 -28.03
N ALA A 75 11.47 -0.09 -29.07
CA ALA A 75 11.84 0.28 -30.43
C ALA A 75 12.08 1.79 -30.63
N ASP A 76 11.48 2.64 -29.79
CA ASP A 76 11.69 4.08 -29.81
C ASP A 76 12.14 4.59 -28.42
N PRO A 77 13.41 5.03 -28.27
CA PRO A 77 13.93 5.56 -27.02
C PRO A 77 13.14 6.74 -26.44
N LEU A 78 12.36 7.46 -27.24
CA LEU A 78 11.50 8.58 -26.83
C LEU A 78 10.15 8.12 -26.25
N LEU A 79 9.72 6.90 -26.56
CA LEU A 79 8.46 6.33 -26.09
C LEU A 79 8.58 5.48 -24.83
N ILE A 80 9.79 5.30 -24.29
CA ILE A 80 10.03 4.48 -23.11
C ILE A 80 10.73 5.22 -21.97
N ASP A 81 10.20 5.06 -20.76
CA ASP A 81 10.75 5.64 -19.54
C ASP A 81 10.86 4.62 -18.40
N TRP A 82 11.36 5.06 -17.25
CA TRP A 82 11.47 4.22 -16.05
C TRP A 82 10.11 3.64 -15.63
N SER A 83 9.00 4.36 -15.84
CA SER A 83 7.67 3.92 -15.42
C SER A 83 7.17 2.75 -16.26
N SER A 84 7.54 2.73 -17.54
CA SER A 84 7.27 1.62 -18.47
C SER A 84 7.90 0.33 -17.93
N TYR A 85 9.18 0.36 -17.60
CA TYR A 85 9.90 -0.78 -17.03
C TYR A 85 9.39 -1.19 -15.65
N ALA A 86 9.01 -0.23 -14.80
CA ALA A 86 8.42 -0.53 -13.50
C ALA A 86 7.06 -1.27 -13.63
N ILE A 87 6.24 -0.89 -14.60
CA ILE A 87 4.98 -1.56 -14.91
C ILE A 87 5.25 -2.99 -15.41
N ALA A 88 6.18 -3.17 -16.34
CA ALA A 88 6.57 -4.49 -16.84
C ALA A 88 7.10 -5.39 -15.72
N ALA A 89 8.01 -4.88 -14.87
CA ALA A 89 8.51 -5.59 -13.70
C ALA A 89 7.38 -6.08 -12.79
N LYS A 90 6.41 -5.22 -12.48
CA LYS A 90 5.22 -5.59 -11.70
C LYS A 90 4.42 -6.70 -12.36
N GLY A 91 4.23 -6.66 -13.68
CA GLY A 91 3.54 -7.70 -14.44
C GLY A 91 4.28 -9.04 -14.39
N TYR A 92 5.60 -9.03 -14.58
CA TYR A 92 6.43 -10.22 -14.47
C TYR A 92 6.40 -10.82 -13.06
N LEU A 93 6.45 -10.01 -12.00
CA LEU A 93 6.33 -10.48 -10.62
C LEU A 93 4.99 -11.17 -10.35
N LYS A 94 3.89 -10.62 -10.87
CA LYS A 94 2.56 -11.24 -10.77
C LYS A 94 2.48 -12.58 -11.51
N ALA A 95 3.17 -12.69 -12.63
CA ALA A 95 3.26 -13.93 -13.40
C ALA A 95 4.30 -14.93 -12.83
N GLY A 96 4.99 -14.58 -11.75
CA GLY A 96 6.04 -15.42 -11.15
C GLY A 96 7.37 -15.43 -11.93
N ASN A 97 7.52 -14.62 -12.98
CA ASN A 97 8.77 -14.54 -13.74
C ASN A 97 9.74 -13.55 -13.08
N ARG A 98 10.54 -14.06 -12.15
CA ARG A 98 11.43 -13.24 -11.31
C ARG A 98 12.64 -12.71 -12.06
N GLU A 99 13.15 -13.46 -13.04
CA GLU A 99 14.29 -13.08 -13.86
C GLU A 99 13.98 -11.84 -14.72
N LYS A 100 12.91 -11.91 -15.52
CA LYS A 100 12.48 -10.76 -16.35
C LYS A 100 12.05 -9.56 -15.52
N ALA A 101 11.51 -9.81 -14.32
CA ALA A 101 11.24 -8.73 -13.37
C ALA A 101 12.52 -8.00 -12.96
N ASN A 102 13.58 -8.74 -12.61
CA ASN A 102 14.87 -8.16 -12.22
C ASN A 102 15.54 -7.39 -13.37
N GLU A 103 15.52 -7.95 -14.58
CA GLU A 103 16.02 -7.27 -15.78
C GLU A 103 15.28 -5.94 -16.03
N SER A 104 13.96 -5.97 -15.90
CA SER A 104 13.12 -4.78 -16.04
C SER A 104 13.43 -3.74 -14.96
N LEU A 105 13.68 -4.16 -13.72
CA LEU A 105 14.09 -3.23 -12.65
C LEU A 105 15.46 -2.61 -12.90
N THR A 106 16.42 -3.37 -13.42
CA THR A 106 17.74 -2.85 -13.81
C THR A 106 17.60 -1.79 -14.92
N LYS A 107 16.76 -2.07 -15.94
CA LYS A 107 16.45 -1.08 -16.99
C LYS A 107 15.72 0.15 -16.43
N CYS A 108 14.80 -0.04 -15.49
CA CYS A 108 14.11 1.03 -14.77
C CYS A 108 15.10 1.95 -14.04
N GLU A 109 16.06 1.37 -13.31
CA GLU A 109 17.12 2.12 -12.63
C GLU A 109 17.96 2.96 -13.59
N HIS A 110 18.39 2.38 -14.71
CA HIS A 110 19.23 3.08 -15.70
C HIS A 110 18.52 4.28 -16.33
N ARG A 111 17.20 4.19 -16.52
CA ARG A 111 16.38 5.26 -17.10
C ARG A 111 15.89 6.28 -16.08
N LEU A 112 16.17 6.06 -14.79
CA LEU A 112 15.70 6.94 -13.73
C LEU A 112 16.56 8.21 -13.65
N MET A 113 16.18 9.23 -14.43
CA MET A 113 16.88 10.52 -14.52
C MET A 113 15.89 11.69 -14.44
N GLY A 114 16.31 12.81 -13.84
CA GLY A 114 15.60 14.10 -13.90
C GLY A 114 14.44 14.27 -12.90
N LYS A 115 13.49 15.16 -13.22
CA LYS A 115 12.49 15.71 -12.26
C LYS A 115 11.54 14.69 -11.61
N ARG A 116 11.41 13.47 -12.16
CA ARG A 116 10.53 12.40 -11.62
C ARG A 116 11.29 11.30 -10.87
N GLU A 117 12.58 11.51 -10.59
CA GLU A 117 13.45 10.54 -9.91
C GLU A 117 12.86 10.04 -8.57
N LYS A 118 12.23 10.93 -7.79
CA LYS A 118 11.58 10.55 -6.52
C LYS A 118 10.55 9.43 -6.66
N LEU A 119 9.57 9.60 -7.57
CA LEU A 119 8.49 8.62 -7.73
C LEU A 119 9.02 7.28 -8.22
N GLY A 120 10.04 7.28 -9.08
CA GLY A 120 10.68 6.06 -9.53
C GLY A 120 11.51 5.38 -8.44
N ILE A 121 12.16 6.10 -7.53
CA ILE A 121 12.85 5.50 -6.37
C ILE A 121 11.85 4.77 -5.47
N ASP A 122 10.74 5.42 -5.09
CA ASP A 122 9.74 4.81 -4.21
C ASP A 122 9.13 3.55 -4.88
N MET A 123 8.97 3.57 -6.22
CA MET A 123 8.52 2.41 -7.01
C MET A 123 9.56 1.28 -7.05
N LEU A 124 10.84 1.60 -7.28
CA LEU A 124 11.93 0.62 -7.25
C LEU A 124 12.02 -0.08 -5.90
N ILE A 125 11.99 0.67 -4.80
CA ILE A 125 11.98 0.11 -3.43
C ILE A 125 10.79 -0.85 -3.27
N THR A 126 9.60 -0.43 -3.71
CA THR A 126 8.39 -1.28 -3.63
C THR A 126 8.51 -2.57 -4.44
N LEU A 127 9.11 -2.51 -5.63
CA LEU A 127 9.24 -3.67 -6.51
C LEU A 127 10.35 -4.63 -6.05
N TYR A 128 11.51 -4.12 -5.62
CA TYR A 128 12.56 -4.94 -5.00
C TYR A 128 12.09 -5.55 -3.68
N THR A 129 11.28 -4.83 -2.89
CA THR A 129 10.59 -5.40 -1.73
C THR A 129 9.70 -6.57 -2.14
N SER A 130 8.93 -6.42 -3.22
CA SER A 130 8.05 -7.48 -3.72
C SER A 130 8.83 -8.68 -4.27
N MET A 131 10.11 -8.47 -4.63
CA MET A 131 11.05 -9.54 -4.92
C MET A 131 11.62 -10.21 -3.67
N GLY A 132 11.46 -9.71 -2.45
CA GLY A 132 12.14 -10.32 -1.31
C GLY A 132 13.64 -9.99 -1.26
N ASN A 133 14.12 -9.03 -2.05
CA ASN A 133 15.55 -8.70 -2.14
C ASN A 133 15.89 -7.52 -1.22
N LYS A 134 16.29 -7.84 0.01
CA LYS A 134 16.73 -6.89 1.04
C LYS A 134 17.93 -6.05 0.60
N ASP A 135 18.93 -6.67 -0.01
CA ASP A 135 20.19 -6.01 -0.34
C ASP A 135 19.98 -4.92 -1.39
N ASP A 136 19.15 -5.18 -2.40
CA ASP A 136 18.81 -4.18 -3.40
C ASP A 136 17.97 -3.04 -2.82
N VAL A 137 17.05 -3.32 -1.89
CA VAL A 137 16.28 -2.27 -1.20
C VAL A 137 17.22 -1.31 -0.46
N HIS A 138 18.20 -1.82 0.28
CA HIS A 138 19.22 -1.01 0.96
C HIS A 138 20.15 -0.28 -0.01
N ARG A 139 20.61 -0.96 -1.08
CA ARG A 139 21.46 -0.36 -2.12
C ARG A 139 20.78 0.85 -2.75
N ILE A 140 19.51 0.71 -3.14
CA ILE A 140 18.72 1.79 -3.72
C ILE A 140 18.51 2.91 -2.70
N TRP A 141 18.18 2.59 -1.45
CA TRP A 141 18.03 3.62 -0.42
C TRP A 141 19.30 4.46 -0.27
N ASN A 142 20.45 3.81 -0.10
CA ASN A 142 21.75 4.45 0.12
C ASN A 142 22.24 5.24 -1.09
N LYS A 143 22.05 4.73 -2.31
CA LYS A 143 22.42 5.41 -3.56
C LYS A 143 21.69 6.74 -3.74
N TYR A 144 20.41 6.79 -3.37
CA TYR A 144 19.57 7.97 -3.66
C TYR A 144 19.33 8.88 -2.45
N LYS A 145 19.55 8.42 -1.21
CA LYS A 145 19.40 9.29 -0.02
C LYS A 145 20.37 10.47 -0.01
N GLN A 146 21.54 10.32 -0.64
CA GLN A 146 22.53 11.39 -0.78
C GLN A 146 22.18 12.41 -1.89
N LYS A 147 21.38 12.02 -2.87
CA LYS A 147 21.11 12.83 -4.08
C LYS A 147 19.83 13.65 -3.99
N VAL A 148 18.84 13.15 -3.25
CA VAL A 148 17.49 13.72 -3.23
C VAL A 148 17.06 13.97 -1.79
N LYS A 149 16.63 15.20 -1.49
CA LYS A 149 16.02 15.53 -0.19
C LYS A 149 14.84 14.60 0.10
N ARG A 150 14.96 13.80 1.15
CA ARG A 150 13.93 12.83 1.53
C ARG A 150 12.74 13.51 2.21
N HIS A 151 11.59 12.87 2.02
CA HIS A 151 10.31 13.28 2.60
C HIS A 151 9.71 12.09 3.33
N ASN A 152 8.73 12.32 4.20
CA ASN A 152 8.05 11.27 4.95
C ASN A 152 7.53 10.12 4.09
N SER A 153 7.08 10.40 2.85
CA SER A 153 6.63 9.37 1.92
C SER A 153 7.70 8.32 1.60
N SER A 154 8.96 8.73 1.46
CA SER A 154 10.07 7.83 1.12
C SER A 154 10.51 7.00 2.33
N TYR A 155 10.57 7.61 3.53
CA TYR A 155 10.83 6.86 4.77
C TYR A 155 9.72 5.85 5.05
N HIS A 156 8.46 6.26 4.89
CA HIS A 156 7.32 5.37 5.02
C HIS A 156 7.38 4.22 4.00
N CYS A 157 7.79 4.48 2.76
CA CYS A 157 7.96 3.43 1.74
C CYS A 157 9.06 2.44 2.16
N MET A 158 10.22 2.96 2.58
CA MET A 158 11.36 2.15 2.99
C MET A 158 11.07 1.28 4.21
N ILE A 159 10.59 1.87 5.31
CA ILE A 159 10.29 1.13 6.56
C ILE A 159 9.22 0.07 6.31
N ARG A 160 8.16 0.39 5.54
CA ARG A 160 7.14 -0.60 5.16
C ARG A 160 7.72 -1.71 4.28
N GLY A 161 8.68 -1.39 3.43
CA GLY A 161 9.39 -2.38 2.62
C GLY A 161 10.17 -3.35 3.49
N LEU A 162 10.98 -2.82 4.40
CA LEU A 162 11.79 -3.60 5.33
C LEU A 162 10.94 -4.45 6.29
N GLU A 163 9.81 -3.93 6.78
CA GLU A 163 8.82 -4.72 7.55
C GLU A 163 8.38 -5.96 6.79
N LYS A 164 8.06 -5.83 5.49
CA LYS A 164 7.64 -6.97 4.64
C LYS A 164 8.76 -7.97 4.36
N LEU A 165 10.00 -7.51 4.42
CA LEU A 165 11.20 -8.33 4.23
C LEU A 165 11.71 -8.96 5.52
N ASP A 166 10.97 -8.78 6.62
CA ASP A 166 11.33 -9.23 7.97
C ASP A 166 12.63 -8.58 8.52
N ASP A 167 13.09 -7.50 7.91
CA ASP A 167 14.32 -6.78 8.25
C ASP A 167 14.05 -5.68 9.29
N LEU A 168 13.75 -6.10 10.53
CA LEU A 168 13.42 -5.17 11.60
C LEU A 168 14.60 -4.26 11.96
N ASP A 169 15.83 -4.78 11.98
CA ASP A 169 17.03 -3.99 12.31
C ASP A 169 17.22 -2.86 11.29
N GLY A 170 17.10 -3.17 10.00
CA GLY A 170 17.12 -2.14 8.96
C GLY A 170 15.97 -1.11 9.13
N ALA A 171 14.78 -1.56 9.53
CA ALA A 171 13.66 -0.66 9.75
C ALA A 171 13.91 0.31 10.93
N GLU A 172 14.56 -0.16 12.00
CA GLU A 172 15.00 0.66 13.13
C GLU A 172 16.06 1.68 12.70
N GLU A 173 17.05 1.28 11.90
CA GLU A 173 18.07 2.19 11.36
C GLU A 173 17.46 3.32 10.52
N ILE A 174 16.54 2.98 9.62
CA ILE A 174 15.85 3.98 8.77
C ILE A 174 14.95 4.90 9.60
N PHE A 175 14.35 4.40 10.68
CA PHE A 175 13.57 5.21 11.60
C PHE A 175 14.45 6.20 12.37
N ALA A 176 15.60 5.77 12.90
CA ALA A 176 16.57 6.66 13.53
C ALA A 176 17.11 7.72 12.56
N GLU A 177 17.36 7.34 11.29
CA GLU A 177 17.68 8.29 10.22
C GLU A 177 16.54 9.31 10.02
N TRP A 178 15.28 8.88 10.06
CA TRP A 178 14.13 9.78 9.96
C TRP A 178 14.02 10.77 11.13
N GLU A 179 14.23 10.32 12.36
CA GLU A 179 14.13 11.16 13.56
C GLU A 179 15.20 12.24 13.63
N THR A 180 16.41 11.92 13.18
CA THR A 180 17.53 12.87 13.13
C THR A 180 17.41 13.84 11.97
N ASN A 181 16.71 13.45 10.91
CA ASN A 181 16.40 14.34 9.80
C ASN A 181 15.28 15.30 10.18
N ARG A 182 15.48 16.60 10.00
CA ARG A 182 14.52 17.67 10.33
C ARG A 182 13.33 17.74 9.36
N VAL A 183 12.71 16.60 9.05
CA VAL A 183 11.46 16.51 8.31
C VAL A 183 10.29 16.77 9.24
N HIS A 184 9.17 17.27 8.68
CA HIS A 184 7.96 17.49 9.47
C HIS A 184 7.49 16.16 10.06
N PHE A 185 7.05 16.14 11.32
CA PHE A 185 6.58 14.94 11.97
C PHE A 185 5.37 14.33 11.22
N ASP A 186 5.36 13.01 11.10
CA ASP A 186 4.25 12.26 10.49
C ASP A 186 4.05 10.97 11.27
N ILE A 187 2.96 10.94 12.03
CA ILE A 187 2.56 9.83 12.90
C ILE A 187 2.44 8.49 12.17
N ARG A 188 2.33 8.48 10.83
CA ARG A 188 2.28 7.23 10.05
C ARG A 188 3.60 6.47 10.07
N ILE A 189 4.73 7.15 10.27
CA ILE A 189 6.06 6.54 10.28
C ILE A 189 6.33 5.72 11.55
N PRO A 190 6.23 6.25 12.79
CA PRO A 190 6.38 5.44 14.00
C PRO A 190 5.33 4.32 14.08
N ASN A 191 4.14 4.55 13.52
CA ASN A 191 3.10 3.53 13.39
C ASN A 191 3.51 2.29 12.57
N LEU A 192 4.49 2.40 11.67
CA LEU A 192 5.03 1.23 10.97
C LEU A 192 5.86 0.38 11.93
N LEU A 193 6.75 0.98 12.73
CA LEU A 193 7.54 0.23 13.72
C LEU A 193 6.67 -0.35 14.84
N ILE A 194 5.68 0.39 15.35
CA ILE A 194 4.72 -0.15 16.32
C ILE A 194 4.05 -1.41 15.78
N SER A 195 3.62 -1.38 14.50
CA SER A 195 3.04 -2.55 13.84
C SER A 195 4.05 -3.70 13.72
N ALA A 196 5.27 -3.41 13.27
CA ALA A 196 6.33 -4.40 13.12
C ALA A 196 6.70 -5.09 14.44
N TYR A 197 6.86 -4.30 15.52
CA TYR A 197 7.13 -4.80 16.86
C TYR A 197 6.00 -5.67 17.41
N CYS A 198 4.75 -5.22 17.27
CA CYS A 198 3.58 -6.00 17.69
C CYS A 198 3.54 -7.38 17.01
N LYS A 199 3.82 -7.44 15.71
CA LYS A 199 3.86 -8.69 14.93
C LYS A 199 4.96 -9.64 15.39
N LYS A 200 6.12 -9.12 15.80
CA LYS A 200 7.24 -9.90 16.35
C LYS A 200 7.13 -10.18 17.86
N GLY A 201 6.09 -9.67 18.52
CA GLY A 201 5.91 -9.80 19.97
C GLY A 201 6.82 -8.90 20.82
N HIS A 202 7.49 -7.91 20.21
CA HIS A 202 8.32 -6.93 20.93
C HIS A 202 7.45 -5.80 21.51
N MET A 203 6.50 -6.15 22.38
CA MET A 203 5.49 -5.22 22.89
C MET A 203 6.10 -4.05 23.65
N GLU A 204 7.18 -4.27 24.40
CA GLU A 204 7.89 -3.25 25.16
C GLU A 204 8.49 -2.17 24.24
N LYS A 205 9.07 -2.57 23.11
CA LYS A 205 9.56 -1.63 22.09
C LYS A 205 8.42 -0.82 21.46
N ALA A 206 7.27 -1.47 21.21
CA ALA A 206 6.09 -0.78 20.69
C ALA A 206 5.54 0.27 21.66
N ILE A 207 5.48 -0.05 22.96
CA ILE A 207 5.06 0.86 24.02
C ILE A 207 6.04 2.02 24.16
N SER A 208 7.36 1.75 24.15
CA SER A 208 8.39 2.78 24.28
C SER A 208 8.28 3.87 23.19
N ILE A 209 7.98 3.49 21.94
CA ILE A 209 7.71 4.49 20.88
C ILE A 209 6.50 5.36 21.24
N ILE A 210 5.43 4.77 21.77
CA ILE A 210 4.22 5.52 22.14
C ILE A 210 4.52 6.50 23.28
N GLU A 211 5.25 6.07 24.31
CA GLU A 211 5.68 6.92 25.43
C GLU A 211 6.52 8.11 24.93
N GLN A 212 7.49 7.86 24.05
CA GLN A 212 8.29 8.93 23.42
C GLN A 212 7.44 9.93 22.61
N LEU A 213 6.38 9.46 21.95
CA LEU A 213 5.44 10.34 21.23
C LEU A 213 4.64 11.23 22.18
N GLU A 214 4.24 10.71 23.35
CA GLU A 214 3.52 11.48 24.36
C GLU A 214 4.44 12.50 25.04
N GLU A 215 5.64 12.09 25.46
CA GLU A 215 6.65 12.97 26.08
C GLU A 215 7.06 14.13 25.16
N SER A 216 7.10 13.89 23.84
CA SER A 216 7.44 14.91 22.85
C SER A 216 6.24 15.76 22.39
N GLY A 217 5.05 15.58 22.98
CA GLY A 217 3.83 16.33 22.64
C GLY A 217 3.27 16.02 21.25
N LYS A 218 3.67 14.91 20.62
CA LYS A 218 3.27 14.47 19.28
C LYS A 218 2.05 13.54 19.29
N TYR A 219 1.53 13.21 20.48
CA TYR A 219 0.31 12.46 20.84
C TYR A 219 -0.08 11.29 19.91
N ALA A 220 -0.10 10.09 20.49
CA ALA A 220 -0.66 8.91 19.83
C ALA A 220 -2.14 9.10 19.47
N ASN A 221 -2.48 8.82 18.22
CA ASN A 221 -3.87 8.89 17.72
C ASN A 221 -4.57 7.51 17.77
N GLY A 222 -5.86 7.47 17.44
CA GLY A 222 -6.62 6.21 17.42
C GLY A 222 -6.00 5.12 16.55
N SER A 223 -5.31 5.47 15.45
CA SER A 223 -4.60 4.48 14.61
C SER A 223 -3.37 3.87 15.29
N THR A 224 -2.76 4.59 16.22
CA THR A 224 -1.58 4.16 16.98
C THR A 224 -1.99 3.15 18.04
N TRP A 225 -2.97 3.53 18.87
CA TRP A 225 -3.55 2.65 19.88
C TRP A 225 -4.19 1.40 19.28
N ASN A 226 -4.86 1.51 18.13
CA ASN A 226 -5.42 0.33 17.48
C ASN A 226 -4.33 -0.68 17.09
N ARG A 227 -3.16 -0.24 16.62
CA ARG A 227 -2.07 -1.17 16.29
C ARG A 227 -1.60 -1.92 17.53
N LEU A 228 -1.45 -1.20 18.65
CA LEU A 228 -1.09 -1.81 19.93
C LEU A 228 -2.17 -2.79 20.42
N ALA A 229 -3.45 -2.43 20.30
CA ALA A 229 -4.57 -3.33 20.64
C ALA A 229 -4.55 -4.62 19.79
N LEU A 230 -4.28 -4.50 18.49
CA LEU A 230 -4.11 -5.66 17.61
C LEU A 230 -2.90 -6.50 18.04
N GLY A 231 -1.78 -5.88 18.43
CA GLY A 231 -0.62 -6.57 18.99
C GLY A 231 -0.98 -7.40 20.22
N TYR A 232 -1.70 -6.82 21.17
CA TYR A 232 -2.20 -7.56 22.34
C TYR A 232 -3.14 -8.71 21.98
N CYS A 233 -4.03 -8.53 20.98
CA CYS A 233 -4.86 -9.64 20.48
C CYS A 233 -4.01 -10.80 19.94
N VAL A 234 -2.95 -10.50 19.17
CA VAL A 234 -2.05 -11.53 18.61
C VAL A 234 -1.27 -12.25 19.69
N GLN A 235 -0.86 -11.54 20.75
CA GLN A 235 -0.16 -12.11 21.91
C GLN A 235 -1.10 -12.72 22.96
N ASN A 236 -2.42 -12.75 22.70
CA ASN A 236 -3.46 -13.28 23.59
C ASN A 236 -3.57 -12.56 24.97
N ASP A 237 -3.09 -11.31 25.06
CA ASP A 237 -3.26 -10.45 26.24
C ASP A 237 -4.54 -9.62 26.10
N MET A 238 -5.69 -10.32 26.16
CA MET A 238 -6.98 -9.75 25.76
C MET A 238 -7.51 -8.66 26.70
N ASP A 239 -7.15 -8.68 27.98
CA ASP A 239 -7.52 -7.62 28.92
C ASP A 239 -6.89 -6.28 28.48
N LYS A 240 -5.57 -6.26 28.22
CA LYS A 240 -4.91 -5.07 27.68
C LYS A 240 -5.39 -4.71 26.28
N ALA A 241 -5.78 -5.69 25.46
CA ALA A 241 -6.34 -5.42 24.14
C ALA A 241 -7.64 -4.62 24.21
N VAL A 242 -8.55 -4.97 25.12
CA VAL A 242 -9.81 -4.24 25.35
C VAL A 242 -9.53 -2.81 25.81
N ASP A 243 -8.69 -2.63 26.83
CA ASP A 243 -8.37 -1.31 27.37
C ASP A 243 -7.72 -0.41 26.31
N THR A 244 -6.81 -0.98 25.53
CA THR A 244 -6.14 -0.27 24.44
C THR A 244 -7.11 0.05 23.29
N MET A 245 -8.10 -0.80 23.02
CA MET A 245 -9.15 -0.52 22.04
C MET A 245 -10.04 0.65 22.48
N LYS A 246 -10.41 0.72 23.78
CA LYS A 246 -11.13 1.88 24.34
C LYS A 246 -10.32 3.16 24.16
N LYS A 247 -9.01 3.13 24.47
CA LYS A 247 -8.08 4.25 24.22
C LYS A 247 -8.05 4.64 22.74
N ALA A 248 -8.04 3.67 21.82
CA ALA A 248 -8.05 3.94 20.38
C ALA A 248 -9.31 4.69 19.91
N ILE A 249 -10.47 4.30 20.43
CA ILE A 249 -11.74 4.96 20.13
C ILE A 249 -11.77 6.38 20.71
N LEU A 250 -11.29 6.57 21.93
CA LEU A 250 -11.19 7.89 22.56
C LEU A 250 -10.17 8.81 21.86
N ALA A 251 -9.08 8.28 21.32
CA ALA A 251 -8.09 9.04 20.56
C ALA A 251 -8.44 9.18 19.07
N SER A 252 -9.62 8.75 18.64
CA SER A 252 -10.05 8.76 17.23
C SER A 252 -10.34 10.18 16.71
N GLN A 253 -10.10 10.38 15.41
CA GLN A 253 -10.42 11.60 14.67
C GLN A 253 -11.56 11.31 13.68
N PRO A 254 -12.33 12.32 13.21
CA PRO A 254 -13.39 12.11 12.23
C PRO A 254 -12.92 11.33 11.00
N GLY A 255 -13.68 10.31 10.60
CA GLY A 255 -13.34 9.43 9.47
C GLY A 255 -12.40 8.26 9.80
N TRP A 256 -11.89 8.19 11.04
CA TRP A 256 -11.21 6.99 11.53
C TRP A 256 -12.20 5.81 11.61
N LYS A 257 -11.69 4.58 11.46
CA LYS A 257 -12.45 3.36 11.66
C LYS A 257 -11.60 2.35 12.45
N PRO A 258 -12.18 1.67 13.45
CA PRO A 258 -11.46 0.62 14.15
C PRO A 258 -11.12 -0.52 13.20
N HIS A 259 -9.99 -1.17 13.43
CA HIS A 259 -9.66 -2.41 12.76
C HIS A 259 -10.67 -3.48 13.20
N PHE A 260 -11.45 -3.95 12.23
CA PHE A 260 -12.65 -4.74 12.46
C PHE A 260 -12.37 -6.03 13.26
N GLN A 261 -11.29 -6.75 12.93
CA GLN A 261 -10.97 -8.02 13.58
C GLN A 261 -10.54 -7.84 15.03
N SER A 262 -9.71 -6.85 15.33
CA SER A 262 -9.29 -6.58 16.73
C SER A 262 -10.48 -6.18 17.59
N LEU A 263 -11.39 -5.37 17.04
CA LEU A 263 -12.62 -5.01 17.74
C LEU A 263 -13.50 -6.24 18.00
N ALA A 264 -13.67 -7.10 17.00
CA ALA A 264 -14.43 -8.34 17.14
C ALA A 264 -13.81 -9.30 18.16
N PHE A 265 -12.48 -9.39 18.22
CA PHE A 265 -11.77 -10.16 19.25
C PHE A 265 -12.05 -9.61 20.65
N CYS A 266 -11.98 -8.28 20.84
CA CYS A 266 -12.29 -7.64 22.11
C CYS A 266 -13.74 -7.90 22.56
N VAL A 267 -14.72 -7.73 21.67
CA VAL A 267 -16.14 -7.98 21.99
C VAL A 267 -16.38 -9.44 22.34
N LYS A 268 -15.89 -10.38 21.53
CA LYS A 268 -16.05 -11.83 21.83
C LYS A 268 -15.41 -12.20 23.17
N TYR A 269 -14.26 -11.62 23.47
CA TYR A 269 -13.58 -11.87 24.73
C TYR A 269 -14.42 -11.42 25.93
N LEU A 270 -14.98 -10.21 25.88
CA LEU A 270 -15.88 -9.69 26.91
C LEU A 270 -17.11 -10.59 27.09
N GLN A 271 -17.73 -11.02 25.98
CA GLN A 271 -18.84 -11.97 26.00
C GLN A 271 -18.45 -13.31 26.64
N SER A 272 -17.27 -13.84 26.31
CA SER A 272 -16.79 -15.12 26.87
C SER A 272 -16.50 -15.05 28.38
N LYS A 273 -16.13 -13.86 28.89
CA LYS A 273 -15.97 -13.59 30.33
C LYS A 273 -17.30 -13.29 31.03
N GLY A 274 -18.38 -13.07 30.29
CA GLY A 274 -19.64 -12.56 30.85
C GLY A 274 -19.55 -11.10 31.30
N ASP A 275 -18.57 -10.33 30.81
CA ASP A 275 -18.38 -8.92 31.13
C ASP A 275 -19.31 -8.04 30.27
N THR A 276 -20.58 -8.01 30.64
CA THR A 276 -21.62 -7.23 29.96
C THR A 276 -21.40 -5.73 30.09
N GLN A 277 -20.79 -5.28 31.19
CA GLN A 277 -20.51 -3.87 31.42
C GLN A 277 -19.39 -3.38 30.49
N GLY A 278 -18.30 -4.12 30.37
CA GLY A 278 -17.20 -3.78 29.46
C GLY A 278 -17.62 -3.81 27.99
N GLU A 279 -18.51 -4.74 27.62
CA GLU A 279 -19.08 -4.82 26.28
C GLU A 279 -19.94 -3.58 25.96
N GLU A 280 -20.85 -3.20 26.85
CA GLU A 280 -21.73 -2.04 26.65
C GLU A 280 -20.92 -0.74 26.61
N GLU A 281 -19.95 -0.57 27.50
CA GLU A 281 -19.05 0.59 27.49
C GLU A 281 -18.32 0.73 26.14
N LEU A 282 -17.81 -0.37 25.59
CA LEU A 282 -17.12 -0.36 24.30
C LEU A 282 -18.07 0.00 23.14
N LYS A 283 -19.30 -0.51 23.16
CA LYS A 283 -20.34 -0.16 22.17
C LYS A 283 -20.76 1.30 22.27
N ASP A 284 -20.94 1.81 23.48
CA ASP A 284 -21.29 3.21 23.73
C ASP A 284 -20.20 4.15 23.24
N LEU A 285 -18.93 3.83 23.48
CA LEU A 285 -17.81 4.61 22.94
C LEU A 285 -17.85 4.69 21.40
N LEU A 286 -18.16 3.58 20.72
CA LEU A 286 -18.31 3.57 19.26
C LEU A 286 -19.49 4.42 18.79
N ARG A 287 -20.61 4.42 19.52
CA ARG A 287 -21.80 5.21 19.22
C ARG A 287 -21.55 6.70 19.42
N VAL A 288 -20.98 7.10 20.55
CA VAL A 288 -20.63 8.49 20.88
C VAL A 288 -19.66 9.08 19.85
N ARG A 289 -18.74 8.27 19.33
CA ARG A 289 -17.78 8.70 18.29
C ARG A 289 -18.32 8.62 16.87
N GLY A 290 -19.57 8.21 16.67
CA GLY A 290 -20.16 8.06 15.33
C GLY A 290 -19.45 7.01 14.46
N LEU A 291 -18.75 6.07 15.09
CA LEU A 291 -18.02 4.98 14.44
C LEU A 291 -18.88 3.75 14.19
N CYS A 292 -20.05 3.70 14.83
CA CYS A 292 -21.00 2.59 14.77
C CYS A 292 -22.25 2.99 13.99
N SER A 293 -22.50 2.32 12.85
CA SER A 293 -23.83 2.29 12.23
C SER A 293 -24.56 1.01 12.63
N LYS A 294 -25.90 0.97 12.52
CA LYS A 294 -26.67 -0.26 12.75
C LYS A 294 -26.22 -1.42 11.85
N GLU A 295 -25.76 -1.12 10.64
CA GLU A 295 -25.20 -2.12 9.72
C GLU A 295 -23.84 -2.63 10.18
N PHE A 296 -23.01 -1.76 10.75
CA PHE A 296 -21.73 -2.12 11.33
C PHE A 296 -21.92 -3.04 12.54
N GLU A 297 -22.84 -2.70 13.46
CA GLU A 297 -23.18 -3.55 14.63
C GLU A 297 -23.61 -4.95 14.17
N ARG A 298 -24.59 -5.04 13.25
CA ARG A 298 -25.03 -6.33 12.71
C ARG A 298 -23.91 -7.12 12.05
N SER A 299 -23.01 -6.45 11.34
CA SER A 299 -21.87 -7.09 10.69
C SER A 299 -20.88 -7.64 11.72
N LEU A 300 -20.67 -6.90 12.81
CA LEU A 300 -19.81 -7.30 13.92
C LEU A 300 -20.39 -8.52 14.64
N ASP A 301 -21.67 -8.48 15.00
CA ASP A 301 -22.37 -9.59 15.68
C ASP A 301 -22.34 -10.85 14.81
N LYS A 302 -22.70 -10.73 13.53
CA LYS A 302 -22.65 -11.85 12.57
C LYS A 302 -21.23 -12.42 12.42
N TYR A 303 -20.20 -11.58 12.40
CA TYR A 303 -18.81 -12.04 12.31
C TYR A 303 -18.39 -12.82 13.57
N ILE A 304 -18.87 -12.43 14.74
CA ILE A 304 -18.62 -13.12 16.01
C ILE A 304 -19.34 -14.47 16.05
N GLU A 305 -20.60 -14.53 15.61
CA GLU A 305 -21.44 -15.73 15.56
C GLU A 305 -20.89 -16.83 14.63
N ILE A 306 -20.47 -16.46 13.39
CA ILE A 306 -19.99 -17.41 12.38
C ILE A 306 -18.65 -18.06 12.79
N GLY A 307 -17.90 -17.42 13.69
CA GLY A 307 -16.57 -17.87 14.09
C GLY A 307 -15.47 -17.52 13.08
N TYR A 308 -14.21 -17.60 13.54
CA TYR A 308 -13.07 -17.06 12.80
C TYR A 308 -12.66 -17.96 11.62
N PRO A 309 -12.49 -17.41 10.39
CA PRO A 309 -11.78 -18.14 9.35
C PRO A 309 -10.33 -18.40 9.81
N LYS A 310 -9.90 -19.66 9.77
CA LYS A 310 -8.60 -20.20 10.26
C LYS A 310 -7.32 -19.56 9.67
N ARG A 311 -7.42 -18.54 8.83
CA ARG A 311 -6.26 -17.82 8.28
C ARG A 311 -6.30 -16.40 8.78
N MET A 312 -5.41 -16.06 9.72
CA MET A 312 -4.79 -14.72 9.92
C MET A 312 -4.16 -14.55 11.31
N ILE A 313 -3.39 -15.54 11.79
CA ILE A 313 -2.35 -15.28 12.82
C ILE A 313 -1.02 -14.87 12.15
N SER A 314 -0.94 -14.92 10.81
CA SER A 314 0.22 -14.48 10.04
C SER A 314 -0.17 -13.35 9.07
N ALA A 315 0.16 -12.11 9.42
CA ALA A 315 0.19 -10.96 8.51
C ALA A 315 1.37 -10.04 8.87
#